data_AF-A0A2A7AQJ1-F1
#
_entry.id   AF-A0A2A7AQJ1-F1
#
_cell.length_a   1.000
_cell.length_b   1.000
_cell.length_c   1.000
_cell.angle_alpha   90.00
_cell.angle_beta   90.00
_cell.angle_gamma   90.00
#
_symmetry.space_group_name_H-M   'P 1'
#
loop_
_entity.id
_entity.type
_entity.pdbx_description
1 polymer ?
#
loop_
_entity_poly.entity_id
_entity_poly.type
_entity_poly.pdbx_seq_one_letter_code
_entity_poly.pdbx_strand_id
1 'polypeptide(L)'
;MKRSDRRMRKLTLTENMTPIDKKLIEKGMTRSDLSKQSGVPLRTIESWCRRLRVPRDVYQLLKLAKVLGCQIEDLIEPEAGEKKQEE
;
A
#
# COMPACT_ATOMS: atom_id res chain seq x y z
N MET A 1 0.21 5.46 29.68
CA MET A 1 0.45 5.30 28.22
C MET A 1 1.35 6.41 27.70
N LYS A 2 2.58 6.14 27.25
CA LYS A 2 3.48 7.16 26.67
C LYS A 2 3.10 7.43 25.20
N ARG A 3 3.07 8.70 24.78
CA ARG A 3 2.65 9.15 23.43
C ARG A 3 3.46 8.54 22.26
N SER A 4 4.65 8.01 22.54
CA SER A 4 5.55 7.37 21.58
C SER A 4 5.05 6.01 21.06
N ASP A 5 4.22 5.31 21.83
CA ASP A 5 3.80 3.92 21.54
C ASP A 5 2.77 3.82 20.40
N ARG A 6 1.99 4.90 20.17
CA ARG A 6 1.02 4.96 19.06
C ARG A 6 1.65 5.03 17.66
N ARG A 7 2.94 5.38 17.53
CA ARG A 7 3.61 5.58 16.22
C ARG A 7 3.96 4.27 15.48
N MET A 8 3.96 3.13 16.17
CA MET A 8 4.49 1.85 15.67
C MET A 8 3.41 0.77 15.55
N ARG A 9 2.15 1.14 15.30
CA ARG A 9 1.11 0.12 15.08
C ARG A 9 1.28 -0.51 13.70
N LYS A 10 1.82 -1.72 13.69
CA LYS A 10 1.83 -2.58 12.50
C LYS A 10 0.39 -2.80 12.03
N LEU A 11 0.20 -2.87 10.71
CA LEU A 11 -1.11 -3.20 10.14
C LEU A 11 -1.49 -4.64 10.51
N THR A 12 -2.75 -4.86 10.83
CA THR A 12 -3.33 -6.18 11.06
C THR A 12 -4.19 -6.56 9.86
N LEU A 13 -4.16 -7.82 9.46
CA LEU A 13 -4.88 -8.30 8.27
C LEU A 13 -6.40 -8.15 8.47
N THR A 14 -7.10 -7.54 7.52
CA THR A 14 -8.56 -7.40 7.49
C THR A 14 -9.08 -7.68 6.08
N GLU A 15 -10.35 -8.07 5.95
CA GLU A 15 -10.93 -8.54 4.69
C GLU A 15 -10.92 -7.49 3.56
N ASN A 16 -10.92 -6.19 3.89
CA ASN A 16 -11.06 -5.10 2.91
C ASN A 16 -9.75 -4.33 2.60
N MET A 17 -8.61 -5.01 2.72
CA MET A 17 -7.28 -4.41 2.52
C MET A 17 -6.87 -4.29 1.03
N THR A 18 -6.22 -3.17 0.71
CA THR A 18 -5.59 -2.97 -0.62
C THR A 18 -4.36 -3.87 -0.81
N PRO A 19 -3.94 -4.15 -2.06
CA PRO A 19 -2.71 -4.92 -2.31
C PRO A 19 -1.47 -4.31 -1.63
N ILE A 20 -1.38 -2.98 -1.59
CA ILE A 20 -0.33 -2.25 -0.87
C ILE A 20 -0.35 -2.59 0.63
N ASP A 21 -1.52 -2.58 1.26
CA ASP A 21 -1.65 -2.92 2.69
C ASP A 21 -1.30 -4.38 2.98
N LYS A 22 -1.66 -5.31 2.08
CA LYS A 22 -1.28 -6.72 2.20
C LYS A 22 0.24 -6.89 2.18
N LYS A 23 0.92 -6.26 1.20
CA LYS A 23 2.39 -6.29 1.08
C LYS A 23 3.10 -5.66 2.28
N LEU A 24 2.53 -4.60 2.86
CA LEU A 24 3.04 -4.00 4.09
C LEU A 24 2.96 -4.95 5.29
N ILE A 25 1.87 -5.70 5.43
CA ILE A 25 1.70 -6.70 6.50
C ILE A 25 2.70 -7.85 6.31
N GLU A 26 2.79 -8.41 5.10
CA GLU A 26 3.74 -9.48 4.75
C GLU A 26 5.18 -9.10 5.14
N LYS A 27 5.56 -7.85 4.87
CA LYS A 27 6.90 -7.34 5.16
C LYS A 27 7.05 -6.75 6.57
N GLY A 28 5.99 -6.75 7.37
CA GLY A 28 5.98 -6.23 8.75
C GLY A 28 6.26 -4.73 8.88
N MET A 29 5.94 -3.94 7.84
CA MET A 29 6.22 -2.50 7.74
C MET A 29 4.95 -1.65 7.91
N THR A 30 5.12 -0.40 8.34
CA THR A 30 4.04 0.59 8.36
C THR A 30 4.03 1.43 7.08
N ARG A 31 2.91 2.10 6.78
CA ARG A 31 2.82 3.08 5.67
C ARG A 31 3.85 4.21 5.82
N SER A 32 4.15 4.61 7.06
CA SER A 32 5.18 5.61 7.37
C SER A 32 6.58 5.12 7.02
N ASP A 33 6.89 3.85 7.24
CA ASP A 33 8.18 3.25 6.86
C ASP A 33 8.32 3.20 5.34
N LEU A 34 7.25 2.76 4.66
CA LEU A 34 7.19 2.74 3.20
C LEU A 34 7.38 4.13 2.60
N SER A 35 6.76 5.16 3.18
CA SER A 35 6.96 6.55 2.73
C SER A 35 8.42 6.99 2.86
N LYS A 36 9.05 6.76 4.02
CA LYS A 36 10.45 7.13 4.24
C LYS A 36 11.40 6.40 3.30
N GLN A 37 11.19 5.10 3.07
CA GLN A 37 12.08 4.28 2.23
C GLN A 37 11.89 4.53 0.73
N SER A 38 10.65 4.74 0.28
CA SER A 38 10.36 4.95 -1.15
C SER A 38 10.53 6.40 -1.61
N GLY A 39 10.49 7.35 -0.68
CA GLY A 39 10.42 8.79 -0.98
C GLY A 39 9.05 9.24 -1.53
N VAL A 40 8.05 8.36 -1.56
CA VAL A 40 6.67 8.73 -1.93
C VAL A 40 5.99 9.37 -0.71
N PRO A 41 5.31 10.53 -0.87
CA PRO A 41 4.66 11.20 0.27
C PRO A 41 3.64 10.29 0.97
N LEU A 42 3.65 10.27 2.30
CA LEU A 42 2.74 9.46 3.11
C LEU A 42 1.27 9.69 2.74
N ARG A 43 0.88 10.95 2.49
CA ARG A 43 -0.49 11.31 2.09
C ARG A 43 -0.90 10.66 0.77
N THR A 44 0.04 10.50 -0.17
CA THR A 44 -0.20 9.80 -1.45
C THR A 44 -0.48 8.32 -1.18
N ILE A 45 0.37 7.68 -0.38
CA ILE A 45 0.20 6.26 -0.01
C ILE A 45 -1.13 6.06 0.73
N GLU A 46 -1.45 6.92 1.70
CA GLU A 46 -2.74 6.83 2.42
C GLU A 46 -3.94 7.03 1.49
N SER A 47 -3.84 7.93 0.51
CA SER A 47 -4.90 8.15 -0.48
C SER A 47 -5.17 6.89 -1.30
N TRP A 48 -4.12 6.14 -1.66
CA TRP A 48 -4.25 4.89 -2.40
C TRP A 48 -4.78 3.76 -1.52
N CYS A 49 -4.23 3.57 -0.32
CA CYS A 49 -4.68 2.54 0.61
C CYS A 49 -6.13 2.74 1.09
N ARG A 50 -6.64 3.99 1.07
CA ARG A 50 -8.03 4.32 1.38
C ARG A 50 -8.93 4.39 0.14
N ARG A 51 -8.40 4.05 -1.05
CA ARG A 51 -9.10 4.13 -2.35
C ARG A 51 -9.71 5.51 -2.65
N LEU A 52 -9.14 6.56 -2.07
CA LEU A 52 -9.55 7.96 -2.34
C LEU A 52 -9.09 8.40 -3.72
N ARG A 53 -8.03 7.78 -4.25
CA ARG A 53 -7.51 7.98 -5.60
C ARG A 53 -6.95 6.67 -6.15
N VAL A 54 -7.09 6.48 -7.45
CA VAL A 54 -6.40 5.40 -8.17
C VAL A 54 -4.94 5.78 -8.36
N PRO A 55 -3.97 4.89 -8.08
CA PRO A 55 -2.57 5.11 -8.42
C PRO A 55 -2.39 5.22 -9.95
N ARG A 56 -1.95 6.38 -10.44
CA ARG A 56 -1.72 6.63 -11.89
C ARG A 56 -0.26 6.91 -12.24
N ASP A 57 0.58 7.22 -11.24
CA ASP A 57 2.00 7.52 -11.44
C ASP A 57 2.85 6.24 -11.36
N VAL A 58 3.29 5.77 -12.53
CA VAL A 58 4.08 4.54 -12.68
C VAL A 58 5.42 4.61 -11.95
N TYR A 59 6.07 5.77 -11.88
CA TYR A 59 7.36 5.91 -11.20
C TYR A 59 7.22 5.85 -9.69
N GLN A 60 6.13 6.38 -9.14
CA GLN A 60 5.83 6.24 -7.72
C GLN A 60 5.48 4.79 -7.36
N LEU A 61 4.71 4.11 -8.20
CA LEU A 61 4.44 2.68 -8.05
C LEU A 61 5.73 1.86 -8.09
N LEU A 62 6.62 2.14 -9.04
CA LEU A 62 7.93 1.49 -9.15
C LEU A 62 8.76 1.67 -7.87
N LYS A 63 8.75 2.86 -7.27
CA LYS A 63 9.46 3.13 -6.00
C LYS A 63 8.89 2.28 -4.86
N LEU A 64 7.57 2.16 -4.75
CA LEU A 64 6.94 1.29 -3.75
C LEU A 64 7.29 -0.17 -4.00
N ALA A 65 7.17 -0.63 -5.25
CA ALA A 65 7.44 -2.01 -5.67
C ALA A 65 8.86 -2.44 -5.32
N LYS A 66 9.87 -1.59 -5.58
CA LYS A 66 11.27 -1.82 -5.19
C LYS A 66 11.44 -1.98 -3.68
N VAL A 67 10.79 -1.14 -2.87
CA VAL A 67 10.87 -1.23 -1.40
C VAL A 67 10.14 -2.48 -0.90
N LEU A 68 9.02 -2.83 -1.51
CA LEU A 68 8.19 -3.97 -1.10
C LEU A 68 8.72 -5.31 -1.64
N GLY A 69 9.62 -5.29 -2.63
CA GLY A 69 10.17 -6.49 -3.24
C GLY A 69 9.16 -7.23 -4.12
N CYS A 70 8.34 -6.49 -4.88
CA CYS A 70 7.28 -7.03 -5.75
C CYS A 70 7.27 -6.31 -7.11
N GLN A 71 6.43 -6.77 -8.04
CA GLN A 71 6.19 -6.08 -9.30
C GLN A 71 5.15 -4.96 -9.12
N ILE A 72 4.99 -4.08 -10.11
CA ILE A 72 4.04 -2.95 -10.01
C ILE A 72 2.60 -3.46 -10.03
N GLU A 73 2.35 -4.49 -10.82
CA GLU A 73 1.07 -5.17 -11.01
C GLU A 73 0.54 -5.74 -9.69
N ASP A 74 1.43 -6.16 -8.79
CA ASP A 74 1.08 -6.65 -7.45
C ASP A 74 0.54 -5.56 -6.52
N LEU A 75 0.65 -4.28 -6.89
CA LEU A 75 0.23 -3.13 -6.09
C LEU A 75 -1.09 -2.50 -6.56
N ILE A 76 -1.59 -2.89 -7.74
CA ILE A 76 -2.72 -2.24 -8.40
C ILE A 76 -3.98 -3.11 -8.22
N GLU A 77 -5.11 -2.47 -7.95
CA GLU A 77 -6.41 -3.14 -7.96
C GLU A 77 -7.00 -3.09 -9.37
N PRO A 78 -7.68 -4.16 -9.84
CA PRO A 78 -8.38 -4.15 -11.13
C PRO A 78 -9.40 -3.01 -11.17
N GLU A 79 -9.62 -2.42 -12.35
CA GLU A 79 -10.57 -1.32 -12.48
C GLU A 79 -12.00 -1.81 -12.17
N ALA A 80 -12.83 -0.93 -11.57
CA ALA A 80 -14.21 -1.26 -11.23
C ALA A 80 -15.04 -1.50 -12.51
N GLY A 81 -15.12 -2.77 -12.92
CA GLY A 81 -15.69 -3.19 -14.21
C GLY A 81 -15.03 -4.48 -14.72
N GLU A 82 -13.79 -4.72 -14.34
CA GLU A 82 -13.05 -5.97 -14.57
C GLU A 82 -13.39 -7.01 -13.49
N LYS A 83 -14.69 -7.27 -13.24
CA LYS A 83 -15.03 -8.51 -12.56
C LYS A 83 -14.67 -9.62 -13.55
N LYS A 84 -13.63 -10.38 -13.22
CA LYS A 84 -13.22 -11.57 -13.96
C LYS A 84 -14.48 -12.37 -14.28
N GLN A 85 -14.75 -12.57 -15.56
CA GLN A 85 -15.63 -13.66 -15.98
C GLN A 85 -14.91 -14.92 -15.52
N GLU A 86 -15.40 -15.51 -14.43
CA GLU A 86 -15.02 -16.86 -14.03
C GLU A 86 -15.58 -17.78 -15.12
N GLU A 87 -14.68 -18.40 -15.88
CA GLU A 87 -14.98 -19.46 -16.84
C GLU A 87 -14.97 -20.81 -16.11
#